data_AF-A0A392PH68-F1
#
_entry.id   AF-A0A392PH68-F1
#
_cell.length_a   1.000
_cell.length_b   1.000
_cell.length_c   1.000
_cell.angle_alpha   90.00
_cell.angle_beta   90.00
_cell.angle_gamma   90.00
#
_symmetry.space_group_name_H-M   'P 1'
#
loop_
_entity.id
_entity.type
_entity.pdbx_description
1 polymer ?
#
loop_
_entity_poly.entity_id
_entity_poly.type
_entity_poly.pdbx_seq_one_letter_code
_entity_poly.pdbx_strand_id
1 'polypeptide(L)'
;MFHLVQYAPHLPLVLRGLTCTFTAGAKTGIVGRTGSGKTTLVQALFRLVEPVAGQILIDKINISLIGIHDLRSRLSIIPQDPTMFEGTIRSNLDPLEEYTDEQIWE
;
A
#
# COMPACT_ATOMS: atom_id res chain seq x y z
N MET A 1 -16.70 8.49 0.02
CA MET A 1 -16.86 8.36 1.48
C MET A 1 -15.60 8.90 2.12
N PHE A 2 -15.73 9.78 3.11
CA PHE A 2 -14.63 10.56 3.66
C PHE A 2 -13.66 9.67 4.45
N HIS A 3 -12.38 9.67 4.06
CA HIS A 3 -11.34 8.94 4.79
C HIS A 3 -10.63 9.87 5.76
N LEU A 4 -10.50 9.42 7.00
CA LEU A 4 -9.73 10.07 8.06
C LEU A 4 -8.56 9.18 8.45
N VAL A 5 -7.33 9.68 8.35
CA VAL A 5 -6.12 8.91 8.71
C VAL A 5 -5.23 9.76 9.62
N GLN A 6 -4.79 9.17 10.73
CA GLN A 6 -3.78 9.73 11.63
C GLN A 6 -2.82 8.62 12.06
N TYR A 7 -1.58 8.99 12.35
CA TYR A 7 -0.56 8.02 12.79
C TYR A 7 -0.75 7.56 14.25
N ALA A 8 -1.32 8.41 15.10
CA ALA A 8 -1.65 8.07 16.49
C ALA A 8 -2.84 8.89 16.99
N PRO A 9 -3.60 8.42 18.00
CA PRO A 9 -4.78 9.11 18.51
C PRO A 9 -4.56 10.56 18.97
N HIS A 10 -3.35 10.87 19.43
CA HIS A 10 -2.96 12.20 19.93
C HIS A 10 -2.34 13.10 18.84
N LEU A 11 -2.13 12.58 17.63
CA LEU A 11 -1.55 13.32 16.51
C LEU A 11 -2.66 13.87 15.60
N PRO A 12 -2.40 14.98 14.88
CA PRO A 12 -3.38 15.54 13.97
C PRO A 12 -3.70 14.58 12.82
N LEU A 13 -4.94 14.63 12.34
CA LEU A 13 -5.35 13.98 11.09
C LEU A 13 -4.52 14.49 9.91
N VAL A 14 -3.96 13.55 9.16
CA VAL A 14 -3.14 13.77 7.96
C VAL A 14 -4.00 13.78 6.70
N LEU A 15 -4.82 12.75 6.52
CA LEU A 15 -5.82 12.71 5.44
C LEU A 15 -7.19 13.08 6.02
N ARG A 16 -7.86 14.02 5.36
CA ARG A 16 -9.17 14.54 5.76
C ARG A 16 -10.09 14.60 4.57
N GLY A 17 -11.20 13.87 4.63
CA GLY A 17 -12.26 14.01 3.66
C GLY A 17 -11.93 13.53 2.25
N LEU A 18 -10.95 12.63 2.09
CA LEU A 18 -10.59 12.11 0.77
C LEU A 18 -11.72 11.23 0.21
N THR A 19 -12.19 11.54 -0.99
CA THR A 19 -13.03 10.65 -1.80
C THR A 19 -12.42 10.59 -3.19
N CYS A 20 -12.06 9.38 -3.63
CA CYS A 20 -11.51 9.13 -4.96
C CYS A 20 -11.87 7.72 -5.41
N THR A 21 -11.77 7.47 -6.71
CA THR A 21 -12.02 6.16 -7.32
C THR A 21 -10.97 5.95 -8.40
N PHE A 22 -10.27 4.82 -8.31
CA PHE A 22 -9.27 4.39 -9.27
C PHE A 22 -9.90 3.30 -10.14
N THR A 23 -9.88 3.47 -11.46
CA THR A 23 -10.49 2.50 -12.38
C THR A 23 -9.51 1.38 -12.68
N ALA A 24 -10.00 0.13 -12.75
CA ALA A 24 -9.18 -1.02 -13.11
C ALA A 24 -8.50 -0.80 -14.48
N GLY A 25 -7.24 -1.20 -14.58
CA GLY A 25 -6.41 -1.03 -15.79
C GLY A 25 -5.93 0.40 -16.07
N ALA A 26 -6.35 1.39 -15.29
CA ALA A 26 -5.92 2.78 -15.48
C ALA A 26 -4.58 3.06 -14.76
N LYS A 27 -3.69 3.78 -15.44
CA LYS A 27 -2.49 4.36 -14.82
C LYS A 27 -2.87 5.69 -14.18
N THR A 28 -2.80 5.78 -12.85
CA THR A 28 -3.17 7.00 -12.12
C THR A 28 -1.95 7.62 -11.43
N GLY A 29 -1.68 8.90 -11.71
CA GLY A 29 -0.66 9.67 -11.01
C GLY A 29 -1.24 10.46 -9.83
N ILE A 30 -0.56 10.43 -8.68
CA ILE A 30 -0.91 11.23 -7.50
C ILE A 30 0.18 12.27 -7.27
N VAL A 31 -0.15 13.55 -7.47
CA VAL A 31 0.79 14.67 -7.36
C VAL A 31 0.40 15.62 -6.23
N GLY A 32 1.40 16.34 -5.70
CA GLY A 32 1.20 17.32 -4.63
C GLY A 32 2.50 17.67 -3.94
N ARG A 33 2.52 18.77 -3.18
CA ARG A 33 3.70 19.23 -2.43
C ARG A 33 4.19 18.16 -1.42
N THR A 34 5.44 18.25 -1.00
CA THR A 34 5.95 17.45 0.12
C THR A 34 5.06 17.66 1.37
N GLY A 35 4.79 16.58 2.11
CA GLY A 35 3.91 16.61 3.29
C GLY A 35 2.40 16.58 3.00
N SER A 36 1.97 16.52 1.74
CA SER A 36 0.55 16.52 1.38
C SER A 36 -0.21 15.21 1.66
N GLY A 37 0.41 14.23 2.32
CA GLY A 37 -0.23 12.94 2.65
C GLY A 37 -0.22 11.86 1.57
N LYS A 38 0.55 12.01 0.47
CA LYS A 38 0.64 11.00 -0.60
C LYS A 38 1.12 9.64 -0.08
N THR A 39 2.21 9.64 0.69
CA THR A 39 2.73 8.42 1.33
C THR A 39 1.73 7.84 2.32
N THR A 40 1.03 8.69 3.08
CA THR A 40 -0.02 8.26 4.01
C THR A 40 -1.19 7.59 3.30
N LEU A 41 -1.57 8.05 2.10
CA LEU A 41 -2.60 7.41 1.29
C LEU A 41 -2.18 5.99 0.88
N VAL A 42 -0.95 5.83 0.39
CA VAL A 42 -0.41 4.52 0.04
C VAL A 42 -0.33 3.62 1.29
N GLN A 43 0.12 4.15 2.42
CA GLN A 43 0.17 3.40 3.69
C GLN A 43 -1.23 2.95 4.16
N ALA A 44 -2.27 3.76 3.96
CA ALA A 44 -3.64 3.37 4.28
C ALA A 44 -4.18 2.27 3.34
N LEU A 45 -3.85 2.32 2.04
CA LEU A 45 -4.21 1.27 1.07
C LEU A 45 -3.62 -0.10 1.45
N PHE A 46 -2.36 -0.11 1.92
CA PHE A 46 -1.67 -1.32 2.39
C PHE A 46 -2.00 -1.71 3.84
N ARG A 47 -2.89 -0.95 4.51
CA ARG A 47 -3.21 -1.08 5.94
C ARG A 47 -1.94 -1.13 6.80
N LEU A 48 -0.94 -0.32 6.47
CA LEU A 48 0.20 -0.02 7.34
C LEU A 48 -0.19 1.00 8.43
N VAL A 49 -1.18 1.83 8.12
CA VAL A 49 -1.88 2.71 9.06
C VAL A 49 -3.37 2.50 8.83
N GLU A 50 -4.12 2.17 9.87
CA GLU A 50 -5.56 1.95 9.75
C GLU A 50 -6.31 3.29 9.64
N PRO A 51 -7.30 3.40 8.74
CA PRO A 51 -8.19 4.54 8.71
C PRO A 51 -8.97 4.66 10.03
N VAL A 52 -9.05 5.88 10.57
CA VAL A 52 -9.85 6.20 11.76
C VAL A 52 -11.34 6.19 11.43
N ALA A 53 -11.68 6.61 10.21
CA ALA A 53 -13.04 6.63 9.70
C ALA A 53 -13.05 6.53 8.17
N GLY A 54 -14.19 6.09 7.64
CA GLY A 54 -14.37 5.80 6.21
C GLY A 54 -14.08 4.33 5.88
N GLN A 55 -14.03 4.01 4.59
CA GLN A 55 -13.74 2.65 4.13
C GLN A 55 -13.05 2.68 2.78
N ILE A 56 -12.00 1.89 2.65
CA ILE A 56 -11.32 1.66 1.38
C ILE A 56 -11.90 0.40 0.77
N LEU A 57 -12.34 0.49 -0.48
CA LEU A 57 -12.93 -0.63 -1.22
C LEU A 57 -12.00 -1.04 -2.35
N ILE A 58 -11.71 -2.34 -2.45
CA ILE A 58 -11.07 -2.97 -3.61
C ILE A 58 -12.06 -4.01 -4.13
N ASP A 59 -12.39 -3.95 -5.42
CA ASP A 59 -13.42 -4.80 -6.04
C ASP A 59 -14.75 -4.82 -5.28
N LYS A 60 -15.14 -3.65 -4.73
CA LYS A 60 -16.34 -3.44 -3.90
C LYS A 60 -16.31 -4.12 -2.53
N ILE A 61 -15.19 -4.76 -2.15
CA ILE A 61 -14.98 -5.38 -0.84
C ILE A 61 -14.25 -4.39 0.06
N ASN A 62 -14.74 -4.21 1.29
CA ASN A 62 -14.04 -3.42 2.29
C ASN A 62 -12.79 -4.17 2.77
N ILE A 63 -11.63 -3.56 2.57
CA ILE A 63 -10.33 -4.18 2.88
C ILE A 63 -10.12 -4.40 4.39
N SER A 64 -10.89 -3.73 5.26
CA SER A 64 -10.83 -3.96 6.71
C SER A 64 -11.38 -5.33 7.12
N LEU A 65 -12.15 -5.99 6.24
CA LEU A 65 -12.72 -7.32 6.46
C LEU A 65 -11.81 -8.44 5.96
N ILE A 66 -10.71 -8.11 5.27
CA ILE A 66 -9.75 -9.06 4.70
C ILE A 66 -8.58 -9.22 5.68
N GLY A 67 -8.01 -10.42 5.79
CA GLY A 67 -6.77 -10.64 6.53
C GLY A 67 -5.62 -9.82 5.94
N ILE A 68 -4.75 -9.26 6.78
CA ILE A 68 -3.65 -8.39 6.31
C ILE A 68 -2.68 -9.10 5.36
N HIS A 69 -2.46 -10.40 5.57
CA HIS A 69 -1.61 -11.22 4.70
C HIS A 69 -2.25 -11.40 3.31
N ASP A 70 -3.54 -11.76 3.27
CA ASP A 70 -4.29 -11.97 2.03
C ASP A 70 -4.47 -10.69 1.21
N LEU A 71 -4.62 -9.54 1.89
CA LEU A 71 -4.68 -8.25 1.23
C LEU A 71 -3.32 -7.90 0.60
N ARG A 72 -2.23 -8.05 1.36
CA ARG A 72 -0.89 -7.63 0.92
C ARG A 72 -0.27 -8.58 -0.11
N SER A 73 -0.65 -9.86 -0.13
CA SER A 73 -0.19 -10.78 -1.18
C SER A 73 -0.75 -10.45 -2.57
N ARG A 74 -1.82 -9.63 -2.64
CA ARG A 74 -2.47 -9.18 -3.89
C ARG A 74 -2.11 -7.75 -4.29
N LEU A 75 -1.23 -7.08 -3.55
CA LEU A 75 -0.82 -5.70 -3.78
C LEU A 75 0.71 -5.58 -3.75
N SER A 76 1.29 -4.88 -4.71
CA SER A 76 2.73 -4.64 -4.76
C SER A 76 3.07 -3.17 -4.52
N ILE A 77 4.13 -2.91 -3.76
CA ILE A 77 4.64 -1.56 -3.49
C ILE A 77 6.15 -1.54 -3.67
N ILE A 78 6.64 -0.47 -4.29
CA ILE A 78 8.06 -0.14 -4.29
C ILE A 78 8.28 0.91 -3.19
N PRO A 79 9.10 0.62 -2.17
CA PRO A 79 9.38 1.57 -1.10
C PRO A 79 10.12 2.80 -1.64
N GLN A 80 10.02 3.93 -0.93
CA GLN A 80 10.75 5.15 -1.29
C GLN A 80 12.27 4.95 -1.15
N ASP A 81 12.69 4.26 -0.09
CA ASP A 81 14.08 3.91 0.17
C ASP A 81 14.29 2.41 -0.14
N PRO A 82 15.17 2.06 -1.08
CA PRO A 82 15.45 0.66 -1.39
C PRO A 82 16.22 0.03 -0.22
N THR A 83 15.65 -1.02 0.37
CA THR A 83 16.32 -1.81 1.42
C THR A 83 16.59 -3.20 0.88
N MET A 84 17.82 -3.70 1.09
CA MET A 84 18.23 -5.07 0.76
C MET A 84 18.61 -5.78 2.06
N PHE A 85 18.30 -7.06 2.15
CA PHE A 85 18.74 -7.93 3.23
C PHE A 85 20.11 -8.54 2.89
N GLU A 86 20.91 -8.83 3.91
CA GLU A 86 22.15 -9.57 3.75
C GLU A 86 21.86 -10.94 3.14
N GLY A 87 22.55 -11.29 2.06
CA GLY A 87 22.29 -12.51 1.30
C GLY A 87 22.64 -12.36 -0.17
N THR A 88 22.06 -13.23 -1.00
CA THR A 88 22.26 -13.19 -2.46
C THR A 88 21.23 -12.27 -3.11
N ILE A 89 21.47 -11.90 -4.37
CA ILE A 89 20.46 -11.22 -5.19
C ILE A 89 19.21 -12.11 -5.29
N ARG A 90 19.40 -13.42 -5.47
CA ARG A 90 18.31 -14.41 -5.56
C ARG A 90 17.42 -14.41 -4.32
N SER A 91 18.01 -14.45 -3.13
CA SER A 91 17.24 -14.48 -1.88
C SER A 91 16.51 -13.16 -1.58
N ASN A 92 16.97 -12.04 -2.15
CA ASN A 92 16.28 -10.75 -2.05
C ASN A 92 15.12 -10.63 -3.06
N LEU A 93 15.24 -11.25 -4.23
CA LEU A 93 14.20 -11.25 -5.28
C LEU A 93 13.07 -12.23 -4.98
N ASP A 94 13.40 -13.44 -4.52
CA ASP A 94 12.46 -14.51 -4.22
C ASP A 94 12.83 -15.17 -2.89
N PRO A 95 12.49 -14.54 -1.76
CA PRO A 95 12.83 -15.04 -0.43
C PRO A 95 12.09 -16.32 -0.04
N LEU A 96 11.05 -16.71 -0.80
CA LEU A 96 10.25 -17.91 -0.55
C LEU A 96 10.62 -19.07 -1.48
N GLU A 97 11.56 -18.87 -2.40
CA GLU A 97 12.00 -19.85 -3.40
C GLU A 97 10.84 -20.41 -4.23
N GLU A 98 9.88 -19.55 -4.60
CA GLU A 98 8.66 -19.94 -5.32
C GLU A 98 8.87 -20.09 -6.83
N TYR A 99 9.93 -19.51 -7.39
CA TYR A 99 10.18 -19.42 -8.83
C TYR A 99 11.47 -20.14 -9.22
N THR A 100 11.58 -20.62 -10.47
CA THR A 100 12.85 -21.16 -11.01
C THR A 100 13.78 -20.04 -11.48
N ASP A 101 15.06 -20.35 -11.71
CA ASP A 101 16.03 -19.35 -12.18
C ASP A 101 15.68 -18.83 -13.57
N GLU A 102 15.09 -19.66 -14.43
CA GLU A 102 14.60 -19.25 -15.75
C GLU A 102 13.46 -18.22 -15.63
N GLN A 103 12.53 -18.40 -14.69
CA GLN A 103 11.42 -17.46 -14.48
C GLN A 103 11.87 -16.11 -13.92
N ILE A 104 12.98 -16.07 -13.18
CA ILE A 104 13.55 -14.83 -12.65
C ILE A 104 14.36 -14.06 -13.71
N TRP A 105 14.87 -14.74 -14.72
CA TRP A 105 15.68 -14.13 -15.76
C TRP A 105 14.84 -13.37 -16.81
N GLU A 106 13.54 -13.67 -16.92
CA GLU A 106 12.57 -12.97 -17.77
C GLU A 106 12.04 -11.66 -17.16
#